data_AF-A0A8H3V7X3-F1
#
_entry.id   AF-A0A8H3V7X3-F1
#
_cell.length_a   1.000
_cell.length_b   1.000
_cell.length_c   1.000
_cell.angle_alpha   90.00
_cell.angle_beta   90.00
_cell.angle_gamma   90.00
#
_symmetry.space_group_name_H-M   'P 1'
#
loop_
_entity.id
_entity.type
_entity.pdbx_description
1 polymer ?
#
loop_
_entity_poly.entity_id
_entity_poly.type
_entity_poly.pdbx_seq_one_letter_code
_entity_poly.pdbx_strand_id
1 'polypeptide(L)'
;MSTTRYSRLDSDEERLPENMTRIGYDADTQRYQYKDTTDDSYWEGPPGSQYGVLRPVGWIDPRSDEERLLASQEQEGVLKAQEREAWRMLMPFFLICGVFLLGVC
;
A
#
# COMPACT_ATOMS: atom_id res chain seq x y z
N MET A 1 2.00 -33.50 -18.76
CA MET A 1 2.54 -32.27 -18.13
C MET A 1 2.47 -31.18 -19.19
N SER A 2 1.41 -30.36 -19.13
CA SER A 2 1.08 -29.37 -20.15
C SER A 2 1.57 -27.99 -19.72
N THR A 3 2.82 -27.64 -20.02
CA THR A 3 3.37 -26.36 -19.51
C THR A 3 4.41 -25.75 -20.44
N THR A 4 4.09 -25.25 -21.64
CA THR A 4 5.09 -24.41 -22.37
C THR A 4 4.63 -23.51 -23.52
N ARG A 5 3.35 -23.11 -23.64
CA ARG A 5 3.02 -22.03 -24.59
C ARG A 5 3.11 -20.62 -24.00
N TYR A 6 2.87 -20.47 -22.70
CA TYR A 6 2.87 -19.15 -22.05
C TYR A 6 4.26 -18.70 -21.56
N SER A 7 5.15 -19.60 -21.17
CA SER A 7 6.48 -19.23 -20.65
C SER A 7 7.41 -18.62 -21.71
N ARG A 8 7.26 -18.99 -22.98
CA ARG A 8 8.09 -18.48 -24.09
C ARG A 8 7.75 -17.04 -24.49
N LEU A 9 6.56 -16.54 -24.15
CA LEU A 9 6.09 -15.19 -24.52
C LEU A 9 6.33 -14.15 -23.42
N ASP A 10 6.83 -14.58 -22.27
CA ASP A 10 7.06 -13.74 -21.09
C ASP A 10 8.56 -13.65 -20.74
N SER A 11 9.42 -13.90 -21.74
CA SER A 11 10.87 -13.68 -21.63
C SER A 11 11.11 -12.17 -21.64
N ASP A 12 11.16 -11.59 -20.45
CA ASP A 12 11.43 -10.17 -20.21
C ASP A 12 12.91 -9.82 -20.29
N GLU A 13 13.76 -10.76 -20.71
CA GLU A 13 15.21 -10.58 -20.89
C GLU A 13 15.57 -9.42 -21.83
N GLU A 14 14.79 -9.13 -22.87
CA GLU A 14 15.06 -7.99 -23.75
C GLU A 14 14.70 -6.62 -23.13
N ARG A 15 13.93 -6.62 -22.03
CA ARG A 15 13.43 -5.41 -21.36
C ARG A 15 14.21 -5.09 -20.09
N LEU A 16 14.90 -6.08 -19.54
CA LEU A 16 15.68 -5.95 -18.32
C LEU A 16 17.10 -5.46 -18.61
N PRO A 17 17.73 -4.79 -17.64
CA PRO A 17 19.16 -4.48 -17.71
C PRO A 17 19.99 -5.77 -17.89
N GLU A 18 21.15 -5.63 -18.53
CA GLU A 18 22.13 -6.73 -18.59
C GLU A 18 22.43 -7.26 -17.18
N ASN A 19 22.47 -8.59 -17.03
CA ASN A 19 22.69 -9.32 -15.78
C ASN A 19 21.51 -9.36 -14.81
N MET A 20 20.34 -8.88 -15.19
CA MET A 20 19.14 -8.90 -14.35
C MET A 20 18.14 -9.96 -14.82
N THR A 21 17.59 -10.74 -13.88
CA THR A 21 16.63 -11.81 -14.19
C THR A 21 15.44 -11.74 -13.24
N ARG A 22 14.22 -11.84 -13.79
CA ARG A 22 13.00 -11.95 -13.00
C ARG A 22 12.91 -13.33 -12.35
N ILE A 23 12.80 -13.36 -11.03
CA ILE A 23 12.79 -14.59 -10.23
C ILE A 23 11.41 -14.94 -9.68
N GLY A 24 10.46 -14.00 -9.70
CA GLY A 24 9.11 -14.26 -9.20
C GLY A 24 8.17 -13.07 -9.27
N TYR A 25 6.94 -13.32 -8.82
CA TYR A 25 5.89 -12.34 -8.66
C TYR A 25 5.24 -12.54 -7.29
N ASP A 26 5.17 -11.48 -6.51
CA ASP A 26 4.41 -11.42 -5.27
C ASP A 26 3.01 -10.88 -5.58
N ALA A 27 2.01 -11.73 -5.44
CA ALA A 27 0.61 -11.39 -5.73
C ALA A 27 -0.02 -10.50 -4.65
N ASP A 28 0.45 -10.58 -3.40
CA ASP A 28 -0.10 -9.79 -2.29
C ASP A 28 0.32 -8.32 -2.42
N THR A 29 1.58 -8.09 -2.80
CA THR A 29 2.11 -6.74 -3.05
C THR A 29 1.99 -6.29 -4.51
N GLN A 30 1.58 -7.21 -5.39
CA GLN A 30 1.51 -7.02 -6.85
C GLN A 30 2.85 -6.56 -7.45
N ARG A 31 3.97 -7.11 -6.97
CA ARG A 31 5.33 -6.71 -7.39
C ARG A 31 6.08 -7.85 -8.04
N TYR A 32 6.84 -7.52 -9.08
CA TYR A 32 7.83 -8.42 -9.65
C TYR A 32 9.14 -8.33 -8.88
N GLN A 33 9.75 -9.49 -8.66
CA GLN A 33 11.04 -9.64 -8.00
C GLN A 33 12.09 -10.01 -9.03
N TYR A 34 13.23 -9.35 -8.92
CA TYR A 34 14.36 -9.47 -9.82
C TYR A 34 15.62 -9.74 -9.01
N LYS A 35 16.54 -10.45 -9.65
CA LYS A 35 17.85 -10.76 -9.10
C LYS A 35 18.93 -10.30 -10.05
N ASP A 36 19.90 -9.56 -9.53
CA ASP A 36 21.11 -9.23 -10.26
C ASP A 36 22.09 -10.41 -10.10
N THR A 37 22.56 -10.92 -11.23
CA THR A 37 23.46 -12.08 -11.31
C THR A 37 24.92 -11.70 -11.06
N THR A 38 25.24 -10.41 -11.03
CA THR A 38 26.59 -9.89 -10.77
C THR A 38 26.96 -9.96 -9.30
N ASP A 39 26.04 -9.54 -8.42
CA ASP A 39 26.26 -9.33 -6.99
C ASP A 39 25.28 -10.11 -6.11
N ASP A 40 24.37 -10.89 -6.72
CA ASP A 40 23.30 -11.64 -6.06
C ASP A 40 22.27 -10.74 -5.34
N SER A 41 22.23 -9.44 -5.67
CA SER A 41 21.30 -8.47 -5.06
C SER A 41 19.86 -8.67 -5.54
N TYR A 42 18.93 -8.38 -4.64
CA TYR A 42 17.49 -8.46 -4.92
C TYR A 42 16.91 -7.07 -5.21
N TRP A 43 16.02 -7.04 -6.20
CA TRP A 43 15.39 -5.83 -6.68
C TRP A 43 13.88 -6.04 -6.91
N GLU A 44 13.13 -4.97 -6.80
CA GLU A 44 11.68 -4.93 -6.88
C GLU A 44 11.24 -3.94 -7.95
N GLY A 45 10.19 -4.32 -8.68
CA GLY A 45 9.45 -3.40 -9.54
C GLY A 45 8.45 -2.52 -8.77
N PRO A 46 7.93 -1.47 -9.42
CA PRO A 46 6.78 -0.72 -8.91
C PRO A 46 5.54 -1.63 -8.74
N PRO A 47 4.67 -1.33 -7.75
CA PRO A 47 3.48 -2.15 -7.50
C PRO A 47 2.49 -1.99 -8.66
N GLY A 48 1.89 -3.11 -9.09
CA GLY A 48 0.86 -3.13 -10.13
C GLY A 48 1.34 -2.74 -11.53
N SER A 49 2.64 -2.56 -11.74
CA SER A 49 3.22 -2.08 -13.00
C SER A 49 4.23 -3.07 -13.57
N GLN A 50 4.05 -3.40 -14.85
CA GLN A 50 4.98 -4.27 -15.60
C GLN A 50 6.24 -3.53 -16.09
N TYR A 51 6.26 -2.20 -15.98
CA TYR A 51 7.33 -1.32 -16.44
C TYR A 51 7.66 -0.31 -15.34
N GLY A 52 8.92 0.11 -15.25
CA GLY A 52 9.33 1.20 -14.39
C GLY A 52 10.73 1.03 -13.82
N VAL A 53 11.04 1.86 -12.81
CA VAL A 53 12.35 1.88 -12.16
C VAL A 53 12.44 0.71 -11.17
N LEU A 54 13.47 -0.11 -11.36
CA LEU A 54 13.81 -1.19 -10.43
C LEU A 54 14.47 -0.58 -9.19
N ARG A 55 14.03 -1.02 -8.01
CA ARG A 55 14.53 -0.53 -6.72
C ARG A 55 15.07 -1.69 -5.89
N PRO A 56 16.14 -1.51 -5.12
CA PRO A 56 16.65 -2.60 -4.30
C PRO A 56 15.62 -2.98 -3.24
N VAL A 57 15.58 -4.26 -2.87
CA VAL A 57 14.64 -4.74 -1.85
C VAL A 57 14.87 -3.99 -0.54
N GLY A 58 13.80 -3.43 0.03
CA GLY A 58 13.87 -2.61 1.24
C GLY A 58 14.28 -1.15 1.02
N TRP A 59 14.39 -0.69 -0.23
CA TRP A 59 14.57 0.72 -0.53
C TRP A 59 13.32 1.52 -0.16
N ILE A 60 13.50 2.48 0.74
CA ILE A 60 12.49 3.45 1.14
C ILE A 60 12.47 4.56 0.08
N ASP A 61 11.40 4.64 -0.70
CA ASP A 61 11.21 5.72 -1.67
C ASP A 61 10.54 6.92 -0.99
N PRO A 62 11.24 8.06 -0.81
CA PRO A 62 10.69 9.22 -0.12
C PRO A 62 9.38 9.72 -0.71
N ARG A 63 9.22 9.55 -2.04
CA ARG A 63 7.98 9.91 -2.74
C ARG A 63 6.80 9.01 -2.43
N SER A 64 7.04 7.72 -2.26
CA SER A 64 5.98 6.78 -1.91
C SER A 64 5.55 6.93 -0.44
N ASP A 65 6.48 7.35 0.43
CA ASP A 65 6.17 7.56 1.84
C ASP A 65 5.38 8.85 2.06
N GLU A 66 5.70 9.95 1.36
CA GLU A 66 4.88 11.16 1.42
C GLU A 66 3.45 10.89 0.94
N GLU A 67 3.27 10.12 -0.13
CA GLU A 67 1.94 9.75 -0.63
C GLU A 67 1.17 8.89 0.38
N ARG A 68 1.84 7.91 1.01
CA ARG A 68 1.27 7.11 2.11
C ARG A 68 0.90 7.95 3.32
N LEU A 69 1.74 8.91 3.69
CA LEU A 69 1.50 9.80 4.83
C LEU A 69 0.32 10.72 4.55
N LEU A 70 0.22 11.29 3.34
CA LEU A 70 -0.91 12.10 2.91
C LEU A 70 -2.22 11.30 2.91
N ALA A 71 -2.20 10.08 2.35
CA ALA A 71 -3.37 9.19 2.37
C ALA A 71 -3.79 8.84 3.81
N SER A 72 -2.82 8.60 4.70
CA SER A 72 -3.09 8.33 6.12
C SER A 72 -3.69 9.55 6.84
N GLN A 73 -3.16 10.75 6.57
CA GLN A 73 -3.70 12.00 7.14
C GLN A 73 -5.13 12.29 6.66
N GLU A 74 -5.43 12.01 5.39
CA GLU A 74 -6.78 12.15 4.85
C GLU A 74 -7.76 11.22 5.57
N GLN A 75 -7.39 9.95 5.74
CA GLN A 75 -8.21 8.98 6.48
C GLN A 75 -8.44 9.40 7.93
N GLU A 76 -7.39 9.84 8.63
CA GLU A 76 -7.54 10.35 10.01
C GLU A 76 -8.47 11.57 10.07
N GLY A 77 -8.41 12.46 9.08
CA GLY A 77 -9.28 13.62 8.98
C GLY A 77 -10.74 13.23 8.83
N VAL A 78 -11.03 12.24 7.96
CA VAL A 78 -12.39 11.70 7.77
C VAL A 78 -12.90 11.05 9.05
N LEU A 79 -12.09 10.23 9.71
CA LEU A 79 -12.46 9.58 10.98
C LEU A 79 -12.79 10.61 12.07
N LYS A 80 -11.94 11.63 12.26
CA LYS A 80 -12.20 12.71 13.23
C LYS A 80 -13.45 13.52 12.90
N ALA A 81 -13.74 13.74 11.61
CA ALA A 81 -14.97 14.40 11.19
C ALA A 81 -16.20 13.58 11.55
N GLN A 82 -16.18 12.27 11.28
CA GLN A 82 -17.25 11.34 11.65
C GLN A 82 -17.46 11.28 13.18
N GLU A 83 -16.38 11.21 13.95
CA GLU A 83 -16.45 11.27 15.43
C GLU A 83 -17.13 12.55 15.90
N ARG A 84 -16.73 13.71 15.36
CA ARG A 84 -17.32 15.00 15.73
C ARG A 84 -18.81 15.07 15.41
N GLU A 85 -19.24 14.46 14.30
CA GLU A 85 -20.65 14.39 13.93
C GLU A 85 -21.44 13.47 14.87
N ALA A 86 -20.90 12.31 15.22
CA ALA A 86 -21.50 11.40 16.19
C ALA A 86 -21.65 12.09 17.57
N TRP A 87 -20.60 12.77 18.03
CA TRP A 87 -20.65 13.56 19.26
C TRP A 87 -21.68 14.69 19.19
N ARG A 88 -21.78 15.39 18.05
CA ARG A 88 -22.79 16.44 17.86
C ARG A 88 -24.22 15.90 17.95
N MET A 89 -24.48 14.69 17.47
CA MET A 89 -25.79 14.04 17.60
C MET A 89 -26.05 13.53 19.02
N LEU A 90 -25.02 13.06 19.73
CA LEU A 90 -25.14 12.51 21.08
C LEU A 90 -25.21 13.60 22.18
N MET A 91 -24.57 14.75 21.99
CA MET A 91 -24.57 15.90 22.92
C MET A 91 -25.94 16.25 23.50
N PRO A 92 -27.02 16.43 22.71
CA PRO A 92 -28.34 16.75 23.27
C PRO A 92 -28.90 15.66 24.18
N PHE A 93 -28.65 14.38 23.91
CA PHE A 93 -29.10 13.28 24.77
C PHE A 93 -28.39 13.31 26.12
N PHE A 94 -27.07 13.52 26.12
CA PHE A 94 -26.30 13.65 27.36
C PHE A 94 -26.75 14.85 28.21
N LEU A 95 -27.08 15.98 27.57
CA LEU A 95 -27.61 17.16 28.27
C LEU A 95 -28.98 16.86 28.92
N ILE A 96 -29.89 16.19 28.21
CA ILE A 96 -31.21 15.81 28.77
C ILE A 96 -31.05 14.83 29.93
N CYS A 97 -30.24 13.78 29.76
CA CYS A 97 -29.95 12.81 30.82
C CYS A 97 -29.32 13.49 32.05
N GLY A 98 -28.36 14.41 31.85
CA GLY A 98 -27.73 15.15 32.93
C GLY A 98 -28.70 16.04 33.71
N VAL A 99 -29.59 16.75 33.02
CA VAL A 99 -30.64 17.58 33.65
C VAL A 99 -31.60 16.72 34.46
N PHE A 100 -32.04 15.57 33.93
CA PHE A 100 -32.90 14.64 34.66
C PHE A 100 -32.23 14.07 35.92
N LEU A 101 -30.96 13.67 35.82
CA LEU A 101 -30.22 13.13 36.96
C LEU A 101 -29.97 14.18 38.04
N LEU A 102 -29.65 15.42 37.67
CA LEU A 102 -29.42 16.51 38.61
C LEU A 102 -30.71 17.07 39.23
N GLY A 103 -31.84 17.03 38.51
CA GLY A 103 -33.13 17.52 38.99
C GLY A 103 -33.93 16.51 39.82
N VAL A 104 -33.51 15.24 39.87
CA VAL A 104 -34.12 14.17 40.68
C VAL A 104 -33.44 14.02 42.07
N CYS A 105 -32.33 14.72 42.31
CA CYS A 105 -31.78 14.96 43.65
C CYS A 105 -32.46 16.15 44.31
#